data_AF-A0A7X7YYA9-F1
#
_entry.id   AF-A0A7X7YYA9-F1
#
_cell.length_a   1.000
_cell.length_b   1.000
_cell.length_c   1.000
_cell.angle_alpha   90.00
_cell.angle_beta   90.00
_cell.angle_gamma   90.00
#
_symmetry.space_group_name_H-M   'P 1'
#
loop_
_entity.id
_entity.type
_entity.pdbx_description
1 polymer ?
#
loop_
_entity_poly.entity_id
_entity_poly.type
_entity_poly.pdbx_seq_one_letter_code
_entity_poly.pdbx_strand_id
1 'polypeptide(L)'
;MHGKANNSFFHERTARRAARAGFTLLEVLTSLAILGLVCSSTLLVINRCINSAADSALRMEAFQIARENLEQVLVRDSVEESVDYGISEVYPNISWQTVIEVFPEPVNGQMWVRAVSTAEYTDSKDQAQKIELIHWIAALTDQQAGAILNDEEMAKLEAEQVLATPEAAAKYARINAQTLQQWVENGLLTTEDGGYLKYNLDLFVESDGQPSDEDKARQVESIEELALTLRSEQNGLDLDADQGGSGGSGSASKDEDQGASRRPKNRQK
;
A
#
# COMPACT_ATOMS: atom_id res chain seq x y z
N MET A 1 71.37 -6.84 58.99
CA MET A 1 70.84 -5.47 58.74
C MET A 1 69.32 -5.55 58.91
N HIS A 2 68.79 -5.36 60.12
CA HIS A 2 68.37 -4.08 60.72
C HIS A 2 67.37 -3.29 59.85
N GLY A 3 66.11 -3.25 60.32
CA GLY A 3 65.03 -2.48 59.72
C GLY A 3 63.69 -2.72 60.41
N LYS A 4 63.63 -2.48 61.73
CA LYS A 4 62.40 -2.47 62.55
C LYS A 4 61.78 -1.07 62.42
N ALA A 5 60.52 -0.96 62.01
CA ALA A 5 59.70 0.23 62.22
C ALA A 5 58.27 -0.20 62.55
N ASN A 6 57.96 -0.11 63.85
CA ASN A 6 56.60 -0.12 64.37
C ASN A 6 55.93 1.22 64.01
N ASN A 7 54.69 1.18 63.56
CA ASN A 7 53.72 2.25 63.80
C ASN A 7 52.40 1.62 64.26
N SER A 8 52.26 1.54 65.58
CA SER A 8 51.00 1.62 66.32
C SER A 8 50.43 3.05 66.21
N PHE A 9 49.13 3.22 66.50
CA PHE A 9 48.29 4.45 66.39
C PHE A 9 47.54 4.51 65.05
N PHE A 10 46.23 4.25 64.93
CA PHE A 10 45.11 4.53 65.83
C PHE A 10 44.10 3.36 65.84
N HIS A 11 43.86 2.80 67.02
CA HIS A 11 42.56 2.24 67.37
C HIS A 11 41.61 3.42 67.58
N GLU A 12 40.78 3.73 66.58
CA GLU A 12 39.67 4.67 66.77
C GLU A 12 38.35 4.04 66.34
N ARG A 13 37.75 3.36 67.32
CA ARG A 13 36.29 3.22 67.52
C ARG A 13 35.47 2.63 66.37
N THR A 14 35.75 1.39 66.00
CA THR A 14 34.69 0.48 65.53
C THR A 14 33.91 -0.08 66.72
N ALA A 15 33.15 0.77 67.41
CA ALA A 15 32.13 0.31 68.35
C ALA A 15 31.05 1.36 68.57
N ARG A 16 29.86 1.05 68.04
CA ARG A 16 28.55 1.40 68.57
C ARG A 16 28.24 2.90 68.70
N ARG A 17 27.71 3.46 67.63
CA ARG A 17 26.28 3.83 67.64
C ARG A 17 25.65 3.38 66.32
N ALA A 18 25.31 2.08 66.27
CA ALA A 18 24.08 1.63 65.63
C ALA A 18 22.87 2.20 66.44
N ALA A 19 22.85 3.52 66.63
CA ALA A 19 21.76 4.23 67.25
C ALA A 19 20.73 4.37 66.15
N ARG A 20 19.87 3.34 66.02
CA ARG A 20 18.53 3.37 65.43
C ARG A 20 18.31 4.60 64.54
N ALA A 21 19.00 4.67 63.41
CA ALA A 21 18.72 5.67 62.41
C ALA A 21 17.46 5.15 61.71
N GLY A 22 16.31 5.46 62.29
CA GLY A 22 15.05 5.30 61.57
C GLY A 22 15.14 6.10 60.29
N PHE A 23 14.64 5.54 59.19
CA PHE A 23 14.50 6.28 57.95
C PHE A 23 13.81 7.62 58.23
N THR A 24 14.36 8.70 57.69
CA THR A 24 13.67 9.99 57.80
C THR A 24 12.36 9.89 57.01
N LEU A 25 11.31 10.57 57.47
CA LEU A 25 10.03 10.60 56.76
C LEU A 25 10.21 11.00 55.28
N LEU A 26 11.13 11.93 55.01
CA LEU A 26 11.46 12.39 53.66
C LEU A 26 12.10 11.29 52.81
N GLU A 27 12.97 10.46 53.39
CA GLU A 27 13.59 9.33 52.70
C GLU A 27 12.56 8.22 52.35
N VAL A 28 11.63 7.95 53.26
CA VAL A 28 10.51 7.02 52.98
C VAL A 28 9.62 7.58 51.86
N LEU A 29 9.28 8.86 51.90
CA LEU A 29 8.46 9.51 50.86
C LEU A 29 9.15 9.52 49.49
N THR A 30 10.44 9.82 49.44
CA THR A 30 11.22 9.79 48.18
C THR A 30 11.34 8.37 47.63
N SER A 31 11.58 7.37 48.48
CA SER A 31 11.61 5.96 48.08
C SER A 31 10.26 5.50 47.54
N LEU A 32 9.15 5.87 48.20
CA LEU A 32 7.79 5.57 47.73
C LEU A 32 7.49 6.28 46.39
N ALA A 33 7.96 7.51 46.20
CA ALA A 33 7.78 8.23 44.94
C ALA A 33 8.54 7.54 43.79
N ILE A 34 9.80 7.15 44.00
CA ILE A 34 10.59 6.41 43.01
C ILE A 34 9.94 5.06 42.71
N LEU A 35 9.50 4.33 43.74
CA LEU A 35 8.80 3.07 43.56
C LEU A 35 7.51 3.25 42.77
N GLY A 36 6.73 4.29 43.07
CA GLY A 36 5.52 4.64 42.32
C GLY A 36 5.80 4.89 40.84
N LEU A 37 6.86 5.63 40.51
CA LEU A 37 7.28 5.88 39.13
C LEU A 37 7.72 4.60 38.41
N VAL A 38 8.48 3.73 39.08
CA VAL A 38 8.93 2.45 38.51
C VAL A 38 7.75 1.47 38.34
N CYS A 39 6.84 1.40 39.30
CA CYS A 39 5.62 0.60 39.19
C CYS A 39 4.72 1.12 38.04
N SER A 40 4.60 2.43 37.89
CA SER A 40 3.83 3.02 36.78
C SER A 40 4.45 2.70 35.42
N SER A 41 5.78 2.83 35.28
CA SER A 41 6.45 2.56 34.00
C SER A 41 6.35 1.08 33.61
N THR A 42 6.50 0.16 34.57
CA THR A 42 6.36 -1.29 34.32
C THR A 42 4.92 -1.66 33.93
N LEU A 43 3.90 -1.10 34.59
CA LEU A 43 2.50 -1.31 34.20
C LEU A 43 2.20 -0.83 32.77
N LEU A 44 2.77 0.30 32.36
CA LEU A 44 2.62 0.79 30.98
C LEU A 44 3.25 -0.16 29.95
N VAL A 45 4.42 -0.73 30.25
CA VAL A 45 5.07 -1.72 29.37
C VAL A 45 4.20 -2.98 29.26
N ILE A 46 3.69 -3.49 30.38
CA ILE A 46 2.80 -4.67 30.38
C ILE A 46 1.56 -4.41 29.54
N ASN A 47 0.92 -3.24 29.70
CA ASN A 47 -0.27 -2.89 28.91
C ASN A 47 0.04 -2.86 27.40
N ARG A 48 1.19 -2.30 27.02
CA ARG A 48 1.65 -2.32 25.62
C ARG A 48 1.92 -3.73 25.10
N CYS A 49 2.50 -4.60 25.93
CA CYS A 49 2.73 -5.99 25.55
C CYS A 49 1.42 -6.77 25.37
N ILE A 50 0.44 -6.56 26.24
CA ILE A 50 -0.88 -7.20 26.13
C ILE A 50 -1.58 -6.75 24.85
N ASN A 51 -1.63 -5.44 24.59
CA ASN A 51 -2.25 -4.92 23.36
C ASN A 51 -1.54 -5.44 22.11
N SER A 52 -0.20 -5.44 22.10
CA SER A 52 0.57 -5.98 20.99
C SER A 52 0.34 -7.48 20.77
N ALA A 53 0.16 -8.26 21.84
CA ALA A 53 -0.15 -9.69 21.72
C ALA A 53 -1.57 -9.91 21.20
N ALA A 54 -2.55 -9.12 21.65
CA ALA A 54 -3.92 -9.16 21.14
C ALA A 54 -3.98 -8.77 19.66
N ASP A 55 -3.30 -7.70 19.26
CA ASP A 55 -3.22 -7.27 17.85
C ASP A 55 -2.57 -8.34 16.97
N SER A 56 -1.53 -9.01 17.48
CA SER A 56 -0.87 -10.11 16.77
C SER A 56 -1.77 -11.34 16.62
N ALA A 57 -2.63 -11.63 17.60
CA ALA A 57 -3.59 -12.72 17.54
C ALA A 57 -4.66 -12.43 16.47
N LEU A 58 -5.26 -11.23 16.51
CA LEU A 58 -6.24 -10.79 15.51
C LEU A 58 -5.67 -10.82 14.08
N ARG A 59 -4.41 -10.38 13.92
CA ARG A 59 -3.72 -10.45 12.63
C ARG A 59 -3.57 -11.90 12.13
N MET A 60 -3.26 -12.83 13.03
CA MET A 60 -3.13 -14.25 12.67
C MET A 60 -4.49 -14.84 12.29
N GLU A 61 -5.55 -14.48 13.01
CA GLU A 61 -6.92 -14.91 12.72
C GLU A 61 -7.38 -14.39 11.35
N ALA A 62 -7.18 -13.10 11.07
CA ALA A 62 -7.49 -12.53 9.76
C ALA A 62 -6.68 -13.17 8.62
N PHE A 63 -5.38 -13.43 8.86
CA PHE A 63 -4.55 -14.14 7.89
C PHE A 63 -5.06 -15.55 7.63
N GLN A 64 -5.50 -16.27 8.68
CA GLN A 64 -6.09 -17.59 8.53
C GLN A 64 -7.34 -17.55 7.65
N ILE A 65 -8.24 -16.59 7.87
CA ILE A 65 -9.45 -16.43 7.04
C ILE A 65 -9.10 -16.13 5.59
N ALA A 66 -8.20 -15.18 5.33
CA ALA A 66 -7.75 -14.90 3.96
C ALA A 66 -7.12 -16.14 3.29
N ARG A 67 -6.33 -16.92 4.05
CA ARG A 67 -5.70 -18.15 3.55
C ARG A 67 -6.73 -19.23 3.23
N GLU A 68 -7.69 -19.47 4.12
CA GLU A 68 -8.75 -20.47 3.93
C GLU A 68 -9.63 -20.14 2.72
N ASN A 69 -10.00 -18.87 2.56
CA ASN A 69 -10.76 -18.43 1.38
C ASN A 69 -9.96 -18.60 0.09
N LEU A 70 -8.67 -18.27 0.12
CA LEU A 70 -7.79 -18.49 -1.03
C LEU A 70 -7.63 -19.99 -1.34
N GLU A 71 -7.47 -20.84 -0.33
CA GLU A 71 -7.43 -22.29 -0.49
C GLU A 71 -8.72 -22.83 -1.13
N GLN A 72 -9.89 -22.30 -0.75
CA GLN A 72 -11.15 -22.69 -1.39
C GLN A 72 -11.16 -22.35 -2.88
N VAL A 73 -10.61 -21.20 -3.28
CA VAL A 73 -10.48 -20.86 -4.71
C VAL A 73 -9.54 -21.82 -5.43
N LEU A 74 -8.39 -22.14 -4.83
CA LEU A 74 -7.36 -22.98 -5.45
C LEU A 74 -7.74 -24.46 -5.57
N VAL A 75 -8.72 -24.92 -4.79
CA VAL A 75 -9.24 -26.31 -4.86
C VAL A 75 -10.36 -26.46 -5.89
N ARG A 76 -10.95 -25.37 -6.40
CA ARG A 76 -12.00 -25.45 -7.44
C ARG A 76 -11.41 -25.97 -8.75
N ASP A 77 -12.17 -26.82 -9.44
CA ASP A 77 -11.79 -27.39 -10.75
C ASP A 77 -11.77 -26.33 -11.87
N SER A 78 -12.56 -25.27 -11.72
CA SER A 78 -12.64 -24.14 -12.63
C SER A 78 -12.82 -22.84 -11.86
N VAL A 79 -12.33 -21.75 -12.45
CA VAL A 79 -12.34 -20.43 -11.83
C VAL A 79 -12.96 -19.44 -12.80
N GLU A 80 -13.89 -18.64 -12.30
CA GLU A 80 -14.60 -17.59 -13.05
C GLU A 80 -14.40 -16.25 -12.34
N GLU A 81 -14.44 -15.16 -13.12
CA GLU A 81 -14.38 -13.79 -12.56
C GLU A 81 -15.54 -13.60 -11.58
N SER A 82 -15.21 -13.29 -10.33
CA SER A 82 -16.20 -13.24 -9.25
C SER A 82 -15.71 -12.41 -8.07
N VAL A 83 -16.66 -11.86 -7.32
CA VAL A 83 -16.43 -11.14 -6.08
C VAL A 83 -17.32 -11.75 -5.00
N ASP A 84 -16.69 -12.45 -4.06
CA ASP A 84 -17.35 -13.04 -2.90
C ASP A 84 -17.04 -12.19 -1.66
N TYR A 85 -18.02 -12.05 -0.77
CA TYR A 85 -17.87 -11.32 0.49
C TYR A 85 -18.56 -12.05 1.63
N GLY A 86 -18.08 -11.83 2.85
CA GLY A 86 -18.70 -12.40 4.03
C GLY A 86 -18.09 -11.94 5.34
N ILE A 87 -18.60 -12.53 6.42
CA ILE A 87 -18.09 -12.39 7.78
C ILE A 87 -17.64 -13.77 8.22
N SER A 88 -16.53 -13.87 8.94
CA SER A 88 -16.08 -15.16 9.46
C SER A 88 -17.07 -15.70 10.50
N GLU A 89 -17.47 -16.97 10.33
CA GLU A 89 -18.33 -17.67 11.30
C GLU A 89 -17.59 -17.93 12.62
N VAL A 90 -16.28 -18.10 12.55
CA VAL A 90 -15.41 -18.37 13.72
C VAL A 90 -15.03 -17.07 14.42
N TYR A 91 -14.81 -15.99 13.65
CA TYR A 91 -14.39 -14.68 14.14
C TYR A 91 -15.33 -13.57 13.64
N PRO A 92 -16.47 -13.31 14.32
CA PRO A 92 -17.51 -12.40 13.82
C PRO A 92 -17.09 -10.94 13.63
N ASN A 93 -15.94 -10.55 14.20
CA ASN A 93 -15.31 -9.24 14.06
C ASN A 93 -14.41 -9.12 12.83
N ILE A 94 -14.31 -10.18 12.02
CA ILE A 94 -13.49 -10.23 10.80
C ILE A 94 -14.42 -10.36 9.60
N SER A 95 -14.43 -9.33 8.75
CA SER A 95 -15.02 -9.40 7.41
C SER A 95 -13.97 -9.84 6.41
N TRP A 96 -14.41 -10.46 5.32
CA TRP A 96 -13.53 -10.90 4.27
C TRP A 96 -14.14 -10.67 2.90
N GLN A 97 -13.28 -10.58 1.89
CA GLN A 97 -13.65 -10.48 0.49
C GLN A 97 -12.66 -11.31 -0.33
N THR A 98 -13.15 -12.01 -1.35
CA THR A 98 -12.32 -12.73 -2.31
C THR A 98 -12.69 -12.28 -3.71
N VAL A 99 -11.71 -11.73 -4.42
CA VAL A 99 -11.85 -11.26 -5.80
C VAL A 99 -11.05 -12.17 -6.69
N ILE A 100 -11.69 -12.71 -7.71
CA ILE A 100 -11.05 -13.43 -8.80
C ILE A 100 -11.17 -12.52 -10.01
N GLU A 101 -10.04 -12.09 -10.55
CA GLU A 101 -10.00 -11.16 -11.66
C GLU A 101 -8.90 -11.51 -12.66
N VAL A 102 -9.10 -10.99 -13.87
CA VAL A 102 -8.12 -11.04 -14.93
C VAL A 102 -7.23 -9.80 -14.84
N PHE A 103 -5.91 -9.99 -14.84
CA PHE A 103 -4.94 -8.94 -14.62
C PHE A 103 -3.74 -9.10 -15.58
N PRO A 104 -3.31 -8.03 -16.28
CA PRO A 104 -2.11 -8.05 -17.11
C PRO A 104 -0.84 -8.00 -16.24
N GLU A 105 0.10 -8.90 -16.46
CA GLU A 105 1.37 -8.88 -15.75
C GLU A 105 2.21 -7.63 -16.13
N PRO A 106 2.77 -6.89 -15.15
CA PRO A 106 3.40 -5.59 -15.43
C PRO A 106 4.65 -5.64 -16.32
N VAL A 107 5.26 -6.82 -16.48
CA VAL A 107 6.58 -6.97 -17.12
C VAL A 107 6.47 -7.31 -18.60
N ASN A 108 5.53 -8.15 -18.98
CA ASN A 108 5.40 -8.73 -20.31
C ASN A 108 4.02 -8.51 -20.94
N GLY A 109 3.06 -7.89 -20.22
CA GLY A 109 1.68 -7.73 -20.68
C GLY A 109 0.89 -9.04 -20.75
N GLN A 110 1.46 -10.17 -20.31
CA GLN A 110 0.79 -11.45 -20.37
C GLN A 110 -0.42 -11.44 -19.44
N MET A 111 -1.57 -11.87 -19.93
CA MET A 111 -2.79 -11.92 -19.15
C MET A 111 -2.75 -13.07 -18.14
N TRP A 112 -3.13 -12.80 -16.90
CA TRP A 112 -3.23 -13.81 -15.84
C TRP A 112 -4.58 -13.73 -15.14
N VAL A 113 -5.09 -14.87 -14.69
CA VAL A 113 -6.13 -14.90 -13.66
C VAL A 113 -5.43 -14.87 -12.31
N ARG A 114 -5.80 -13.91 -11.46
CA ARG A 114 -5.35 -13.85 -10.06
C ARG A 114 -6.52 -13.92 -9.11
N ALA A 115 -6.28 -14.49 -7.94
CA ALA A 115 -7.18 -14.38 -6.80
C ALA A 115 -6.57 -13.48 -5.74
N VAL A 116 -7.36 -12.53 -5.27
CA VAL A 116 -7.04 -11.61 -4.17
C VAL A 116 -8.01 -11.91 -3.03
N SER A 117 -7.50 -12.45 -1.92
CA SER A 117 -8.30 -12.66 -0.72
C SER A 117 -7.90 -11.66 0.35
N THR A 118 -8.87 -10.90 0.83
CA THR A 118 -8.71 -9.86 1.83
C THR A 118 -9.49 -10.22 3.09
N ALA A 119 -8.90 -9.93 4.24
CA ALA A 119 -9.56 -10.01 5.54
C ALA A 119 -9.32 -8.73 6.31
N GLU A 120 -10.39 -8.17 6.87
CA GLU A 120 -10.40 -6.90 7.57
C GLU A 120 -10.81 -7.10 9.02
N TYR A 121 -10.12 -6.42 9.94
CA TYR A 121 -10.37 -6.49 11.37
C TYR A 121 -10.06 -5.17 12.05
N THR A 122 -10.64 -4.94 13.22
CA THR A 122 -10.36 -3.76 14.05
C THR A 122 -9.33 -4.09 15.14
N ASP A 123 -8.25 -3.30 15.24
CA ASP A 123 -7.19 -3.50 16.23
C ASP A 123 -7.52 -2.92 17.62
N SER A 124 -6.60 -3.08 18.59
CA SER A 124 -6.76 -2.58 19.96
C SER A 124 -6.86 -1.06 20.10
N LYS A 125 -6.63 -0.31 19.01
CA LYS A 125 -6.76 1.15 18.93
C LYS A 125 -8.01 1.58 18.17
N ASP A 126 -8.91 0.65 17.87
CA ASP A 126 -10.12 0.88 17.08
C ASP A 126 -9.82 1.31 15.63
N GLN A 127 -8.68 0.87 15.09
CA GLN A 127 -8.29 1.14 13.71
C GLN A 127 -8.56 -0.08 12.83
N ALA A 128 -9.19 0.15 11.68
CA ALA A 128 -9.37 -0.89 10.67
C ALA A 128 -8.00 -1.28 10.08
N GLN A 129 -7.73 -2.57 10.08
CA GLN A 129 -6.54 -3.20 9.50
C GLN A 129 -7.00 -4.19 8.44
N LYS A 130 -6.21 -4.32 7.37
CA LYS A 130 -6.48 -5.21 6.24
C LYS A 130 -5.28 -6.12 5.99
N ILE A 131 -5.55 -7.40 5.77
CA ILE A 131 -4.58 -8.38 5.27
C ILE A 131 -5.03 -8.79 3.89
N GLU A 132 -4.09 -8.80 2.95
CA GLU A 132 -4.33 -9.16 1.57
C GLU A 132 -3.37 -10.26 1.13
N LEU A 133 -3.90 -11.30 0.51
CA LEU A 133 -3.16 -12.39 -0.10
C LEU A 133 -3.49 -12.43 -1.59
N ILE A 134 -2.46 -12.34 -2.42
CA ILE A 134 -2.57 -12.37 -3.87
C ILE A 134 -1.95 -13.68 -4.37
N HIS A 135 -2.66 -14.39 -5.25
CA HIS A 135 -2.15 -15.59 -5.92
C HIS A 135 -2.42 -15.55 -7.42
N TRP A 136 -1.39 -15.85 -8.20
CA TRP A 136 -1.47 -16.00 -9.65
C TRP A 136 -1.89 -17.44 -9.97
N ILE A 137 -3.08 -17.62 -10.54
CA ILE A 137 -3.66 -18.94 -10.77
C ILE A 137 -3.13 -19.52 -12.08
N ALA A 138 -3.34 -18.81 -13.19
CA ALA A 138 -2.97 -19.28 -14.52
C ALA A 138 -2.80 -18.12 -15.49
N ALA A 139 -1.86 -18.27 -16.43
CA ALA A 139 -1.77 -17.40 -17.59
C ALA A 139 -2.94 -17.71 -18.53
N LEU A 140 -3.57 -16.66 -19.05
CA LEU A 140 -4.58 -16.76 -20.09
C LEU A 140 -3.91 -16.79 -21.46
N THR A 141 -4.50 -17.56 -22.36
CA THR A 141 -4.23 -17.46 -23.79
C THR A 141 -5.01 -16.30 -24.39
N ASP A 142 -4.53 -15.72 -25.50
CA ASP A 142 -5.20 -14.61 -26.19
C ASP A 142 -6.65 -14.95 -26.56
N GLN A 143 -6.91 -16.21 -26.92
CA GLN A 143 -8.25 -16.71 -27.20
C GLN A 143 -9.18 -16.68 -25.97
N GLN A 144 -8.64 -16.97 -24.78
CA GLN A 144 -9.41 -16.91 -23.54
C GLN A 144 -9.61 -15.46 -23.08
N ALA A 145 -8.60 -14.61 -23.27
CA ALA A 145 -8.70 -13.19 -22.96
C ALA A 145 -9.76 -12.50 -23.83
N GLY A 146 -9.79 -12.80 -25.15
CA GLY A 146 -10.80 -12.28 -26.07
C GLY A 146 -12.23 -12.74 -25.73
N ALA A 147 -12.40 -13.95 -25.21
CA ALA A 147 -13.72 -14.47 -24.81
C ALA A 147 -14.29 -13.82 -23.54
N ILE A 148 -13.46 -13.12 -22.75
CA ILE A 148 -13.87 -12.45 -21.51
C ILE A 148 -14.43 -11.04 -21.78
N LEU A 149 -14.12 -10.46 -22.95
CA LEU A 149 -14.64 -9.17 -23.38
C LEU A 149 -16.00 -9.36 -24.07
N ASN A 150 -17.00 -8.55 -23.71
CA ASN A 150 -18.30 -8.59 -24.39
C ASN A 150 -18.16 -8.08 -25.83
N ASP A 151 -18.77 -8.77 -26.80
CA ASP A 151 -18.79 -8.38 -28.22
C ASP A 151 -19.21 -6.91 -28.44
N GLU A 152 -20.11 -6.38 -27.60
CA GLU A 152 -20.58 -4.99 -27.69
C GLU A 152 -19.54 -3.97 -27.22
N GLU A 153 -18.79 -4.27 -26.16
CA GLU A 153 -17.71 -3.42 -25.65
C GLU A 153 -16.52 -3.44 -26.60
N MET A 154 -16.21 -4.61 -27.14
CA MET A 154 -15.22 -4.78 -28.21
C MET A 154 -15.58 -3.91 -29.41
N ALA A 155 -16.75 -4.12 -30.02
CA ALA A 155 -17.17 -3.37 -31.21
C ALA A 155 -17.15 -1.84 -30.98
N LYS A 156 -17.50 -1.38 -29.77
CA LYS A 156 -17.42 0.03 -29.41
C LYS A 156 -15.97 0.51 -29.35
N LEU A 157 -15.08 -0.22 -28.69
CA LEU A 157 -13.66 0.09 -28.61
C LEU A 157 -13.01 0.08 -29.99
N GLU A 158 -13.35 -0.88 -30.86
CA GLU A 158 -12.85 -0.91 -32.24
C GLU A 158 -13.21 0.38 -32.98
N ALA A 159 -14.49 0.76 -32.92
CA ALA A 159 -14.99 1.95 -33.61
C ALA A 159 -14.38 3.26 -33.06
N GLU A 160 -14.06 3.29 -31.76
CA GLU A 160 -13.49 4.47 -31.11
C GLU A 160 -11.97 4.54 -31.25
N GLN A 161 -11.26 3.41 -31.24
CA GLN A 161 -9.79 3.37 -31.08
C GLN A 161 -9.04 2.98 -32.35
N VAL A 162 -9.68 2.29 -33.31
CA VAL A 162 -9.02 1.90 -34.56
C VAL A 162 -9.24 2.93 -35.65
N LEU A 163 -8.14 3.33 -36.28
CA LEU A 163 -8.12 4.15 -37.47
C LEU A 163 -7.72 3.25 -38.65
N ALA A 164 -8.70 2.91 -39.49
CA ALA A 164 -8.53 1.94 -40.58
C ALA A 164 -7.59 2.40 -41.72
N THR A 165 -7.27 3.70 -41.81
CA THR A 165 -6.43 4.22 -42.90
C THR A 165 -5.30 5.11 -42.40
N PRO A 166 -4.15 5.13 -43.10
CA PRO A 166 -3.02 5.99 -42.73
C PRO A 166 -3.37 7.48 -42.77
N GLU A 167 -4.29 7.91 -43.63
CA GLU A 167 -4.75 9.30 -43.67
C GLU A 167 -5.54 9.69 -42.43
N ALA A 168 -6.38 8.78 -41.91
CA ALA A 168 -7.12 9.00 -40.67
C ALA A 168 -6.18 9.07 -39.46
N ALA A 169 -5.19 8.16 -39.41
CA ALA A 169 -4.13 8.13 -38.40
C ALA A 169 -3.26 9.39 -38.41
N ALA A 170 -2.76 9.78 -39.58
CA ALA A 170 -1.95 10.99 -39.74
C ALA A 170 -2.75 12.25 -39.36
N LYS A 171 -4.04 12.31 -39.73
CA LYS A 171 -4.93 13.41 -39.35
C LYS A 171 -5.16 13.48 -37.85
N TYR A 172 -5.34 12.33 -37.19
CA TYR A 172 -5.49 12.24 -35.73
C TYR A 172 -4.24 12.78 -35.02
N ALA A 173 -3.06 12.28 -35.39
CA ALA A 173 -1.76 12.69 -34.85
C ALA A 173 -1.30 14.09 -35.32
N ARG A 174 -2.04 14.75 -36.20
CA ARG A 174 -1.71 16.06 -36.80
C ARG A 174 -0.36 16.08 -37.54
N ILE A 175 0.02 14.95 -38.10
CA ILE A 175 1.22 14.76 -38.91
C ILE A 175 0.85 14.50 -40.37
N ASN A 176 1.85 14.42 -41.25
CA ASN A 176 1.65 13.98 -42.62
C ASN A 176 1.86 12.46 -42.74
N ALA A 177 1.37 11.87 -43.84
CA ALA A 177 1.47 10.43 -44.06
C ALA A 177 2.91 9.91 -44.16
N GLN A 178 3.87 10.73 -44.62
CA GLN A 178 5.28 10.32 -44.69
C GLN A 178 5.89 10.19 -43.29
N THR A 179 5.57 11.12 -42.39
CA THR A 179 5.99 11.06 -40.98
C THR A 179 5.36 9.86 -40.28
N LEU A 180 4.09 9.56 -40.55
CA LEU A 180 3.45 8.35 -40.01
C LEU A 180 4.16 7.08 -40.47
N GLN A 181 4.55 7.02 -41.75
CA GLN A 181 5.29 5.87 -42.28
C GLN A 181 6.68 5.72 -41.64
N GLN A 182 7.36 6.83 -41.35
CA GLN A 182 8.59 6.81 -40.56
C GLN A 182 8.36 6.28 -39.13
N TRP A 183 7.21 6.56 -38.52
CA TRP A 183 6.88 6.01 -37.20
C TRP A 183 6.69 4.49 -37.25
N VAL A 184 6.01 3.98 -38.28
CA VAL A 184 5.90 2.53 -38.54
C VAL A 184 7.29 1.90 -38.71
N GLU A 185 8.17 2.53 -39.49
CA GLU A 185 9.57 2.07 -39.65
C GLU A 185 10.37 2.13 -38.33
N ASN A 186 10.00 3.04 -37.43
CA ASN A 186 10.62 3.20 -36.11
C ASN A 186 10.00 2.32 -35.00
N GLY A 187 9.04 1.46 -35.36
CA GLY A 187 8.44 0.48 -34.46
C GLY A 187 7.05 0.84 -33.90
N LEU A 188 6.28 1.68 -34.59
CA LEU A 188 4.85 1.84 -34.30
C LEU A 188 4.10 0.57 -34.72
N LEU A 189 3.41 -0.06 -33.77
CA LEU A 189 2.62 -1.27 -34.01
C LEU A 189 1.28 -0.93 -34.68
N THR A 190 0.92 -1.76 -35.65
CA THR A 190 -0.37 -1.74 -36.37
C THR A 190 -1.14 -3.02 -36.07
N THR A 191 -2.47 -2.98 -36.16
CA THR A 191 -3.30 -4.18 -36.00
C THR A 191 -3.07 -5.17 -37.16
N GLU A 192 -3.54 -6.42 -37.01
CA GLU A 192 -3.43 -7.45 -38.06
C GLU A 192 -4.03 -7.03 -39.41
N ASP A 193 -5.11 -6.22 -39.38
CA ASP A 193 -5.77 -5.68 -40.56
C ASP A 193 -5.08 -4.42 -41.15
N GLY A 194 -3.93 -4.02 -40.58
CA GLY A 194 -3.18 -2.83 -40.99
C GLY A 194 -3.79 -1.52 -40.49
N GLY A 195 -4.68 -1.58 -39.50
CA GLY A 195 -5.24 -0.42 -38.81
C GLY A 195 -4.26 0.18 -37.79
N TYR A 196 -4.53 1.42 -37.39
CA TYR A 196 -3.72 2.13 -36.39
C TYR A 196 -4.53 2.32 -35.11
N LEU A 197 -3.97 1.92 -33.97
CA LEU A 197 -4.57 2.17 -32.67
C LEU A 197 -4.22 3.58 -32.20
N LYS A 198 -5.25 4.36 -31.81
CA LYS A 198 -5.05 5.71 -31.25
C LYS A 198 -4.12 5.70 -30.05
N TYR A 199 -4.26 4.70 -29.17
CA TYR A 199 -3.38 4.51 -28.02
C TYR A 199 -1.89 4.48 -28.40
N ASN A 200 -1.51 3.64 -29.37
CA ASN A 200 -0.12 3.57 -29.85
C ASN A 200 0.32 4.88 -30.51
N LEU A 201 -0.58 5.53 -31.26
CA LEU A 201 -0.29 6.83 -31.87
C LEU A 201 -0.01 7.90 -30.82
N ASP A 202 -0.76 7.91 -29.72
CA ASP A 202 -0.59 8.90 -28.65
C ASP A 202 0.80 8.77 -27.98
N LEU A 203 1.31 7.55 -27.77
CA LEU A 203 2.68 7.31 -27.29
C LEU A 203 3.75 7.95 -28.21
N PHE A 204 3.55 7.85 -29.52
CA PHE A 204 4.46 8.50 -30.49
C PHE A 204 4.25 10.01 -30.57
N VAL A 205 3.02 10.51 -30.41
CA VAL A 205 2.73 11.95 -30.38
C VAL A 205 3.37 12.60 -29.16
N GLU A 206 3.28 11.97 -27.99
CA GLU A 206 3.87 12.48 -26.74
C GLU A 206 5.39 12.53 -26.78
N SER A 207 6.01 11.61 -27.52
CA SER A 207 7.48 11.48 -27.68
C SER A 207 8.03 12.10 -28.96
N ASP A 208 7.22 12.89 -29.69
CA ASP A 208 7.59 13.52 -30.97
C ASP A 208 8.16 12.52 -32.00
N GLY A 209 7.60 11.31 -32.02
CA GLY A 209 7.96 10.22 -32.92
C GLY A 209 9.14 9.36 -32.48
N GLN A 210 9.68 9.58 -31.28
CA GLN A 210 10.81 8.84 -30.72
C GLN A 210 10.51 8.28 -29.32
N PRO A 211 9.57 7.33 -29.20
CA PRO A 211 9.25 6.72 -27.92
C PRO A 211 10.44 5.95 -27.36
N SER A 212 10.56 5.96 -26.03
CA SER A 212 11.56 5.17 -25.32
C SER A 212 11.28 3.66 -25.47
N ASP A 213 12.24 2.81 -25.14
CA ASP A 213 12.02 1.35 -25.15
C ASP A 213 10.90 0.93 -24.19
N GLU A 214 10.73 1.66 -23.07
CA GLU A 214 9.63 1.46 -22.12
C GLU A 214 8.28 1.81 -22.75
N ASP A 215 8.18 2.95 -23.45
CA ASP A 215 6.95 3.36 -24.13
C ASP A 215 6.60 2.40 -25.28
N LYS A 216 7.61 1.91 -26.01
CA LYS A 216 7.39 0.91 -27.06
C LYS A 216 6.87 -0.41 -26.52
N ALA A 217 7.32 -0.81 -25.33
CA ALA A 217 6.85 -2.02 -24.65
C ALA A 217 5.41 -1.89 -24.11
N ARG A 218 4.87 -0.67 -24.01
CA ARG A 218 3.46 -0.42 -23.66
C ARG A 218 2.51 -0.43 -24.85
N GLN A 219 3.04 -0.45 -26.08
CA GLN A 219 2.17 -0.54 -27.25
C GLN A 219 1.42 -1.87 -27.26
N VAL A 220 0.20 -1.83 -27.80
CA VAL A 220 -0.66 -3.01 -27.93
C VAL A 220 -0.83 -3.40 -29.39
N GLU A 221 -0.96 -4.69 -29.67
CA GLU A 221 -1.11 -5.22 -31.04
C GLU A 221 -2.58 -5.33 -31.45
N SER A 222 -3.50 -5.45 -30.48
CA SER A 222 -4.92 -5.69 -30.75
C SER A 222 -5.87 -4.86 -29.88
N ILE A 223 -7.16 -4.87 -30.24
CA ILE A 223 -8.20 -4.15 -29.49
C ILE A 223 -8.53 -4.88 -28.19
N GLU A 224 -8.43 -6.21 -28.19
CA GLU A 224 -8.58 -7.03 -26.99
C GLU A 224 -7.51 -6.63 -25.97
N GLU A 225 -6.25 -6.52 -26.40
CA GLU A 225 -5.15 -6.10 -25.53
C GLU A 225 -5.34 -4.66 -25.04
N LEU A 226 -5.83 -3.75 -25.89
CA LEU A 226 -6.18 -2.39 -25.49
C LEU A 226 -7.29 -2.35 -24.44
N ALA A 227 -8.37 -3.11 -24.65
CA ALA A 227 -9.51 -3.18 -23.74
C ALA A 227 -9.07 -3.63 -22.34
N LEU A 228 -8.19 -4.63 -22.31
CA LEU A 228 -7.64 -5.18 -21.07
C LEU A 228 -6.69 -4.19 -20.38
N THR A 229 -5.86 -3.47 -21.16
CA THR A 229 -4.99 -2.41 -20.65
C THR A 229 -5.81 -1.31 -19.97
N LEU A 230 -6.85 -0.80 -20.65
CA LEU A 230 -7.72 0.24 -20.09
C LEU A 230 -8.47 -0.24 -18.84
N ARG A 231 -8.94 -1.50 -18.82
CA ARG A 231 -9.59 -2.10 -17.64
C ARG A 231 -8.64 -2.19 -16.44
N SER A 232 -7.37 -2.52 -16.69
CA SER A 232 -6.36 -2.59 -15.64
C SER A 232 -6.01 -1.22 -15.05
N GLU A 233 -5.94 -0.18 -15.88
CA GLU A 233 -5.72 1.20 -15.44
C GLU A 233 -6.92 1.71 -14.61
N GLN A 234 -8.14 1.34 -15.00
CA GLN A 234 -9.35 1.71 -14.27
C GLN A 234 -9.43 1.02 -12.89
N ASN A 235 -9.17 -0.29 -12.83
CA ASN A 235 -9.16 -1.04 -11.56
C ASN A 235 -8.04 -0.60 -10.62
N GLY A 236 -6.90 -0.14 -11.15
CA GLY A 236 -5.81 0.42 -10.35
C GLY A 236 -6.16 1.74 -9.65
N LEU A 237 -7.05 2.54 -10.23
CA LEU A 237 -7.48 3.83 -9.67
C LEU A 237 -8.53 3.70 -8.56
N ASP A 238 -9.34 2.63 -8.58
CA ASP A 238 -10.38 2.40 -7.56
C ASP A 238 -9.80 1.92 -6.22
N LEU A 239 -8.62 1.26 -6.23
CA LEU A 239 -7.94 0.82 -5.00
C LEU A 239 -7.37 1.98 -4.17
N ASP A 240 -7.10 3.13 -4.79
CA ASP A 240 -6.59 4.33 -4.09
C ASP A 240 -7.70 5.29 -3.65
N ALA A 241 -8.91 5.18 -4.22
CA ALA A 241 -10.03 6.07 -3.89
C ALA A 241 -10.66 5.76 -2.51
N ASP A 242 -10.55 4.52 -2.01
CA ASP A 242 -11.11 4.11 -0.72
C ASP A 242 -10.23 4.48 0.50
N GLN A 243 -9.06 5.09 0.28
CA GLN A 243 -8.22 5.65 1.36
C GLN A 243 -8.63 7.08 1.79
N GLY A 244 -9.63 7.68 1.16
CA GLY A 244 -9.99 9.10 1.34
C GLY A 244 -11.12 9.43 2.32
N GLY A 245 -11.61 8.48 3.12
CA GLY A 245 -12.92 8.60 3.77
C GLY A 245 -13.02 8.34 5.28
N SER A 246 -12.27 9.03 6.15
CA SER A 246 -12.59 9.16 7.60
C SER A 246 -11.66 10.18 8.28
N GLY A 247 -12.04 11.27 8.97
CA GLY A 247 -13.30 11.93 9.34
C GLY A 247 -12.93 13.40 9.65
N GLY A 248 -13.84 14.39 9.68
CA GLY A 248 -15.02 14.40 10.52
C GLY A 248 -14.75 15.14 11.85
N SER A 249 -14.75 16.47 11.79
CA SER A 249 -15.20 17.45 12.81
C SER A 249 -14.83 17.26 14.29
N GLY A 250 -14.03 18.19 14.82
CA GLY A 250 -13.90 18.46 16.26
C GLY A 250 -13.85 19.98 16.52
N SER A 251 -14.99 20.55 16.89
CA SER A 251 -15.11 21.90 17.46
C SER A 251 -14.49 21.98 18.85
N ALA A 252 -13.68 23.01 19.11
CA ALA A 252 -13.42 23.73 20.37
C ALA A 252 -12.05 24.43 20.23
N SER A 253 -11.76 25.63 20.68
CA SER A 253 -12.43 26.62 21.51
C SER A 253 -11.55 27.88 21.45
N LYS A 254 -12.17 29.04 21.72
CA LYS A 254 -11.53 30.30 22.16
C LYS A 254 -10.18 30.09 22.86
N ASP A 255 -9.19 30.90 22.48
CA ASP A 255 -8.54 31.78 23.45
C ASP A 255 -7.92 33.00 22.75
N GLU A 256 -8.19 34.15 23.35
CA GLU A 256 -7.55 35.44 23.11
C GLU A 256 -6.06 35.33 23.44
N ASP A 257 -5.17 35.85 22.60
CA ASP A 257 -4.07 36.66 23.13
C ASP A 257 -3.48 37.62 22.10
N GLN A 258 -2.95 38.70 22.64
CA GLN A 258 -2.65 39.99 22.07
C GLN A 258 -1.32 40.01 21.31
N GLY A 259 -1.26 40.91 20.33
CA GLY A 259 -0.17 41.89 20.33
C GLY A 259 1.00 41.68 19.37
N ALA A 260 1.60 42.83 19.06
CA ALA A 260 2.89 43.04 18.40
C ALA A 260 2.93 43.02 16.86
N SER A 261 2.37 44.10 16.31
CA SER A 261 2.99 44.90 15.24
C SER A 261 4.53 44.88 15.26
N ARG A 262 5.17 44.34 14.21
CA ARG A 262 6.52 44.75 13.77
C ARG A 262 6.68 44.68 12.25
N ARG A 263 6.91 45.87 11.68
CA ARG A 263 7.44 46.17 10.34
C ARG A 263 8.65 45.31 9.95
N PRO A 264 8.88 45.12 8.64
CA PRO A 264 10.23 45.14 8.08
C PRO A 264 10.47 46.44 7.27
N LYS A 265 11.55 47.14 7.62
CA LYS A 265 12.19 48.15 6.77
C LYS A 265 13.08 47.40 5.77
N ASN A 266 12.76 47.45 4.47
CA ASN A 266 13.73 47.11 3.44
C ASN A 266 14.67 48.29 3.19
N ARG A 267 15.97 48.00 3.28
CA ARG A 267 17.08 48.92 3.08
C ARG A 267 17.86 48.42 1.85
N GLN A 268 17.88 49.28 0.84
CA GLN A 268 18.87 49.47 -0.25
C GLN A 268 19.91 48.36 -0.53
N LYS A 269 20.00 48.00 -1.81
CA LYS A 269 21.24 48.14 -2.58
C LYS A 269 20.99 49.14 -3.70
#